data_AF-A0A9Q0RSF8-F1
#
_entry.id   AF-A0A9Q0RSF8-F1
#
_cell.length_a   1.000
_cell.length_b   1.000
_cell.length_c   1.000
_cell.angle_alpha   90.00
_cell.angle_beta   90.00
_cell.angle_gamma   90.00
#
_symmetry.space_group_name_H-M   'P 1'
#
loop_
_entity.id
_entity.type
_entity.pdbx_description
1 polymer ?
#
loop_
_entity_poly.entity_id
_entity_poly.type
_entity_poly.pdbx_seq_one_letter_code
_entity_poly.pdbx_strand_id
1 'polypeptide(L)'
;MVDLFSNAAILPNSEIYLVTKVDNETFDFTQIYRTAINRPLIIEKFLPNSLRNEQDLTVISRRRLLNGIELRASMVVTNNDSLNHLDDYRDKHIDTITKVCYILTNHLISFLNASVRYSIVPSWGYMDADGEWSGMIGQLVKNEADLGATSLFFTADRVSVIQYIAMPSSTGSAFIFRAPKLSYTDNVFLLPFDDFVWLCLGCLVLVTAGCLLITVFVEWKTPLDGPC
;
A
#
# COMPACT_ATOMS: atom_id res chain seq x y z
N MET A 1 28.41 33.10 -21.52
CA MET A 1 27.85 31.75 -21.84
C MET A 1 26.90 31.28 -20.74
N VAL A 2 27.27 31.42 -19.46
CA VAL A 2 26.38 31.16 -18.30
C VAL A 2 25.14 32.07 -18.32
N ASP A 3 25.27 33.32 -18.79
CA ASP A 3 24.16 34.28 -18.87
C ASP A 3 23.01 33.83 -19.79
N LEU A 4 23.29 33.04 -20.82
CA LEU A 4 22.30 32.51 -21.76
C LEU A 4 21.28 31.62 -21.04
N PHE A 5 21.73 30.90 -20.00
CA PHE A 5 20.93 29.95 -19.25
C PHE A 5 20.45 30.50 -17.91
N SER A 6 20.71 31.78 -17.60
CA SER A 6 20.34 32.41 -16.32
C SER A 6 18.85 32.22 -16.00
N ASN A 7 17.97 32.43 -16.98
CA ASN A 7 16.51 32.35 -16.85
C ASN A 7 15.90 31.00 -17.27
N ALA A 8 16.71 30.02 -17.69
CA ALA A 8 16.21 28.73 -18.15
C ALA A 8 15.99 27.76 -16.98
N ALA A 9 14.83 27.07 -16.98
CA ALA A 9 14.47 26.06 -15.97
C ALA A 9 15.16 24.71 -16.25
N ILE A 10 16.48 24.67 -16.10
CA ILE A 10 17.29 23.46 -16.35
C ILE A 10 17.35 22.61 -15.07
N LEU A 11 16.29 21.85 -14.80
CA LEU A 11 16.16 21.04 -13.59
C LEU A 11 17.02 19.75 -13.65
N PRO A 12 17.19 19.00 -12.54
CA PRO A 12 18.08 17.84 -12.50
C PRO A 12 17.74 16.75 -13.51
N ASN A 13 16.47 16.62 -13.90
CA ASN A 13 15.98 15.71 -14.93
C ASN A 13 16.30 16.16 -16.37
N SER A 14 16.79 17.38 -16.57
CA SER A 14 17.09 17.95 -17.89
C SER A 14 18.48 17.52 -18.33
N GLU A 15 18.58 16.73 -19.39
CA GLU A 15 19.87 16.25 -19.91
C GLU A 15 20.47 17.22 -20.92
N ILE A 16 20.96 18.36 -20.42
CA ILE A 16 21.62 19.37 -21.26
C ILE A 16 23.14 19.20 -21.21
N TYR A 17 23.73 19.12 -22.40
CA TYR A 17 25.17 19.01 -22.62
C TYR A 17 25.68 20.21 -23.41
N LEU A 18 26.67 20.88 -22.86
CA LEU A 18 27.46 21.91 -23.53
C LEU A 18 28.72 21.23 -24.11
N VAL A 19 28.89 21.33 -25.43
CA VAL A 19 30.06 20.82 -26.13
C VAL A 19 30.91 22.00 -26.57
N THR A 20 32.11 22.12 -26.02
CA THR A 20 33.06 23.16 -26.40
C THR A 20 34.26 22.53 -27.09
N LYS A 21 34.59 23.02 -28.29
CA LYS A 21 35.78 22.61 -29.02
C LYS A 21 37.01 23.28 -28.37
N VAL A 22 37.96 22.47 -27.91
CA VAL A 22 39.20 22.95 -27.26
C VAL A 22 40.34 22.98 -28.27
N ASP A 23 40.54 21.90 -29.04
CA ASP A 23 41.45 21.83 -30.19
C ASP A 23 40.75 21.30 -31.45
N ASN A 24 41.48 21.12 -32.55
CA ASN A 24 40.91 20.60 -33.80
C ASN A 24 40.33 19.18 -33.68
N GLU A 25 40.77 18.39 -32.69
CA GLU A 25 40.33 17.00 -32.47
C GLU A 25 39.75 16.75 -31.07
N THR A 26 39.78 17.74 -30.16
CA THR A 26 39.34 17.57 -28.77
C THR A 26 38.07 18.39 -28.47
N PHE A 27 37.08 17.72 -27.89
CA PHE A 27 35.82 18.31 -27.44
C PHE A 27 35.67 18.07 -25.94
N ASP A 28 35.40 19.13 -25.18
CA ASP A 28 35.03 19.03 -23.77
C ASP A 28 33.51 18.95 -23.65
N PHE A 29 33.03 17.95 -22.90
CA PHE A 29 31.61 17.71 -22.66
C PHE A 29 31.29 18.13 -21.23
N THR A 30 30.53 19.20 -21.11
CA THR A 30 30.12 19.76 -19.82
C THR A 30 28.61 19.63 -19.67
N GLN A 31 28.15 19.08 -18.57
CA GLN A 31 26.74 19.06 -18.21
C GLN A 31 26.37 20.25 -17.35
N ILE A 32 25.15 20.71 -17.54
CA ILE A 32 24.61 21.90 -16.89
C ILE A 32 23.23 21.56 -16.32
N TYR A 33 23.02 21.85 -15.03
CA TYR A 33 21.70 21.78 -14.41
C TYR A 33 21.64 22.67 -13.16
N ARG A 34 20.46 22.87 -12.59
CA ARG A 34 20.28 23.50 -11.28
C ARG A 34 19.30 22.68 -10.47
N THR A 35 19.46 22.70 -9.15
CA THR A 35 18.60 21.93 -8.25
C THR A 35 17.21 22.57 -8.09
N ALA A 36 17.12 23.90 -8.19
CA ALA A 36 15.87 24.66 -8.26
C ALA A 36 16.07 25.92 -9.11
N ILE A 37 14.96 26.52 -9.60
CA ILE A 37 15.00 27.71 -10.48
C ILE A 37 15.81 28.85 -9.86
N ASN A 38 15.66 29.06 -8.54
CA ASN A 38 16.31 30.14 -7.79
C ASN A 38 17.73 29.80 -7.29
N ARG A 39 18.28 28.63 -7.65
CA ARG A 39 19.62 28.19 -7.25
C ARG A 39 20.62 28.42 -8.39
N PRO A 40 21.91 28.62 -8.06
CA PRO A 40 22.94 28.76 -9.07
C PRO A 40 23.05 27.50 -9.92
N LEU A 41 23.52 27.72 -11.15
CA LEU A 41 23.77 26.68 -12.12
C LEU A 41 24.96 25.81 -11.66
N ILE A 42 24.76 24.49 -11.62
CA ILE A 42 25.77 23.47 -11.37
C ILE A 42 26.34 23.06 -12.72
N ILE A 43 27.68 23.09 -12.81
CA ILE A 43 28.44 22.79 -14.02
C ILE A 43 29.36 21.62 -13.68
N GLU A 44 29.15 20.48 -14.34
CA GLU A 44 29.93 19.27 -14.11
C GLU A 44 30.56 18.79 -15.42
N LYS A 45 31.84 18.38 -15.36
CA LYS A 45 32.51 17.79 -16.53
C LYS A 45 32.07 16.34 -16.68
N PHE A 46 31.51 16.01 -17.84
CA PHE A 46 30.96 14.68 -18.09
C PHE A 46 32.02 13.65 -18.48
N LEU A 47 33.14 14.08 -19.07
CA LEU A 47 34.21 13.20 -19.57
C LEU A 47 35.60 13.71 -19.16
N PRO A 48 36.25 13.11 -18.14
CA PRO A 48 37.65 13.36 -17.88
C PRO A 48 38.51 12.32 -18.63
N ASN A 49 38.77 12.53 -19.93
CA ASN A 49 39.85 11.92 -20.75
C ASN A 49 40.22 10.42 -20.59
N SER A 50 39.42 9.59 -19.91
CA SER A 50 39.72 8.18 -19.67
C SER A 50 38.44 7.35 -19.76
N LEU A 51 38.43 6.42 -20.71
CA LEU A 51 37.38 5.43 -20.95
C LEU A 51 37.43 4.31 -19.89
N ARG A 52 37.59 4.64 -18.61
CA ARG A 52 37.63 3.66 -17.52
C ARG A 52 36.53 3.92 -16.50
N ASN A 53 35.47 3.11 -16.62
CA ASN A 53 34.69 2.53 -15.52
C ASN A 53 33.93 3.46 -14.54
N GLU A 54 33.49 4.64 -14.95
CA GLU A 54 32.39 5.35 -14.25
C GLU A 54 31.07 5.38 -15.07
N GLN A 55 30.94 4.46 -16.03
CA GLN A 55 29.82 4.44 -16.98
C GLN A 55 28.52 3.81 -16.45
N ASP A 56 28.51 3.21 -15.26
CA ASP A 56 27.32 2.47 -14.78
C ASP A 56 26.40 3.27 -13.84
N LEU A 57 26.72 4.53 -13.52
CA LEU A 57 25.81 5.37 -12.76
C LEU A 57 24.88 6.12 -13.71
N THR A 58 23.61 5.70 -13.72
CA THR A 58 22.52 6.44 -14.39
C THR A 58 22.56 7.93 -14.02
N VAL A 59 22.09 8.81 -14.91
CA VAL A 59 22.01 10.27 -14.67
C VAL A 59 21.36 10.59 -13.32
N ILE A 60 20.38 9.78 -12.93
CA ILE A 60 19.64 9.87 -11.66
C ILE A 60 20.56 9.63 -10.45
N SER A 61 21.43 8.62 -10.50
CA SER A 61 22.35 8.32 -9.39
C SER A 61 23.36 9.44 -9.15
N ARG A 62 23.82 10.11 -10.22
CA ARG A 62 24.78 11.22 -10.12
C ARG A 62 24.13 12.50 -9.61
N ARG A 63 22.96 12.85 -10.14
CA ARG A 63 22.24 14.10 -9.80
C ARG A 63 21.27 13.96 -8.62
N ARG A 64 21.47 12.92 -7.80
CA ARG A 64 20.61 12.61 -6.65
C ARG A 64 20.65 13.70 -5.58
N LEU A 65 21.82 14.30 -5.36
CA LEU A 65 22.05 15.23 -4.25
C LEU A 65 21.39 16.58 -4.54
N LEU A 66 20.38 16.93 -3.74
CA LEU A 66 19.65 18.19 -3.85
C LEU A 66 20.25 19.33 -3.01
N ASN A 67 21.38 19.08 -2.32
CA ASN A 67 22.18 20.06 -1.60
C ASN A 67 21.37 20.89 -0.58
N GLY A 68 20.52 20.24 0.21
CA GLY A 68 19.78 20.86 1.30
C GLY A 68 18.60 21.74 0.85
N ILE A 69 18.03 21.49 -0.33
CA ILE A 69 16.73 22.09 -0.69
C ILE A 69 15.66 21.66 0.31
N GLU A 70 14.85 22.63 0.73
CA GLU A 70 13.66 22.38 1.54
C GLU A 70 12.48 22.00 0.64
N LEU A 71 12.03 20.76 0.76
CA LEU A 71 10.86 20.23 0.07
C LEU A 71 9.61 20.43 0.92
N ARG A 72 8.55 20.97 0.35
CA ARG A 72 7.26 21.16 1.02
C ARG A 72 6.44 19.88 0.87
N ALA A 73 6.21 19.18 1.96
CA ALA A 73 5.50 17.91 1.95
C ALA A 73 4.13 18.07 2.64
N SER A 74 3.05 17.73 1.95
CA SER A 74 1.69 17.77 2.53
C SER A 74 1.32 16.41 3.11
N MET A 75 0.91 16.37 4.37
CA MET A 75 0.65 15.17 5.16
C MET A 75 -0.77 15.19 5.70
N VAL A 76 -1.49 14.10 5.50
CA VAL A 76 -2.87 13.96 5.97
C VAL A 76 -2.88 13.37 7.38
N VAL A 77 -3.49 14.07 8.33
CA VAL A 77 -3.62 13.61 9.71
C VAL A 77 -5.08 13.72 10.12
N THR A 78 -5.67 12.60 10.53
CA THR A 78 -7.08 12.58 10.96
C THR A 78 -7.24 12.74 12.46
N ASN A 79 -6.23 12.32 13.24
CA ASN A 79 -6.21 12.51 14.69
C ASN A 79 -5.04 13.41 15.09
N ASN A 80 -5.32 14.49 15.82
CA ASN A 80 -4.32 15.46 16.24
C ASN A 80 -3.20 14.83 17.10
N ASP A 81 -3.52 13.78 17.87
CA ASP A 81 -2.53 13.09 18.71
C ASP A 81 -1.54 12.25 17.90
N SER A 82 -1.89 11.89 16.66
CA SER A 82 -0.98 11.17 15.75
C SER A 82 0.33 11.92 15.52
N LEU A 83 0.33 13.25 15.61
CA LEU A 83 1.53 14.09 15.44
C LEU A 83 2.60 13.82 16.50
N ASN A 84 2.20 13.42 17.71
CA ASN A 84 3.12 13.08 18.80
C ASN A 84 3.68 11.66 18.66
N HIS A 85 3.04 10.84 17.82
CA HIS A 85 3.22 9.38 17.75
C HIS A 85 3.48 8.91 16.31
N LEU A 86 4.23 9.70 15.53
CA LEU A 86 4.51 9.41 14.12
C LEU A 86 5.54 8.28 13.93
N ASP A 87 6.48 8.13 14.86
CA ASP A 87 7.64 7.23 14.77
C ASP A 87 7.80 6.27 15.96
N ASP A 88 6.95 6.36 16.99
CA ASP A 88 7.05 5.58 18.22
C ASP A 88 6.24 4.27 18.22
N TYR A 89 5.61 3.95 17.10
CA TYR A 89 4.78 2.76 16.88
C TYR A 89 3.58 2.63 17.83
N ARG A 90 3.16 3.71 18.50
CA ARG A 90 1.90 3.76 19.27
C ARG A 90 0.71 3.97 18.34
N ASP A 91 -0.47 3.55 18.79
CA ASP A 91 -1.74 3.69 18.07
C ASP A 91 -1.64 3.36 16.59
N LYS A 92 -1.11 2.16 16.31
CA LYS A 92 -0.83 1.69 14.94
C LYS A 92 -2.08 1.66 14.05
N HIS A 93 -3.26 1.59 14.65
CA HIS A 93 -4.54 1.56 13.97
C HIS A 93 -5.06 2.96 13.59
N ILE A 94 -4.41 4.03 14.08
CA ILE A 94 -4.74 5.42 13.78
C ILE A 94 -3.69 5.98 12.82
N ASP A 95 -4.15 6.60 11.73
CA ASP A 95 -3.30 7.23 10.70
C ASP A 95 -2.15 6.32 10.22
N THR A 96 -2.39 5.01 10.13
CA THR A 96 -1.38 3.99 9.81
C THR A 96 -0.61 4.32 8.53
N ILE A 97 -1.33 4.73 7.49
CA ILE A 97 -0.74 5.06 6.19
C ILE A 97 0.17 6.29 6.31
N THR A 98 -0.27 7.32 7.05
CA THR A 98 0.51 8.52 7.29
C THR A 98 1.79 8.23 8.05
N LYS A 99 1.73 7.44 9.13
CA LYS A 99 2.91 7.06 9.92
C LYS A 99 3.94 6.30 9.09
N VAL A 100 3.49 5.35 8.28
CA VAL A 100 4.37 4.61 7.35
C VAL A 100 4.98 5.56 6.32
N CYS A 101 4.18 6.42 5.70
CA CYS A 101 4.67 7.35 4.68
C CYS A 101 5.59 8.43 5.25
N TYR A 102 5.39 8.86 6.50
CA TYR A 102 6.28 9.79 7.20
C TYR A 102 7.69 9.20 7.34
N ILE A 103 7.79 7.95 7.81
CA ILE A 103 9.07 7.23 7.93
C ILE A 103 9.73 7.10 6.55
N LEU A 104 8.99 6.66 5.54
CA LEU A 104 9.50 6.52 4.17
C LEU A 104 9.96 7.86 3.57
N THR A 105 9.20 8.92 3.80
CA THR A 105 9.53 10.28 3.32
C THR A 105 10.82 10.76 3.98
N ASN A 106 10.98 10.59 5.29
CA ASN A 106 12.22 10.99 5.97
C ASN A 106 13.45 10.22 5.45
N HIS A 107 13.32 8.91 5.18
CA HIS A 107 14.38 8.14 4.54
C HIS A 107 14.69 8.64 3.12
N LEU A 108 13.66 8.96 2.33
CA LEU A 108 13.84 9.51 0.98
C LEU A 108 14.56 10.87 1.02
N ILE A 109 14.17 11.75 1.94
CA ILE A 109 14.76 13.08 2.12
C ILE A 109 16.24 12.97 2.53
N SER A 110 16.55 12.06 3.45
CA SER A 110 17.93 11.73 3.82
C SER A 110 18.73 11.19 2.63
N PHE A 111 18.13 10.30 1.83
CA PHE A 111 18.75 9.74 0.63
C PHE A 111 19.03 10.80 -0.47
N LEU A 112 18.17 11.82 -0.59
CA LEU A 112 18.33 12.92 -1.54
C LEU A 112 19.22 14.06 -1.02
N ASN A 113 19.67 14.02 0.25
CA ASN A 113 20.35 15.13 0.92
C ASN A 113 19.55 16.43 0.81
N ALA A 114 18.26 16.37 1.16
CA ALA A 114 17.33 17.48 1.20
C ALA A 114 16.85 17.73 2.64
N SER A 115 16.15 18.85 2.88
CA SER A 115 15.33 19.06 4.07
C SER A 115 13.85 18.99 3.70
N VAL A 116 12.98 18.77 4.68
CA VAL A 116 11.54 18.65 4.45
C VAL A 116 10.77 19.48 5.45
N ARG A 117 9.71 20.14 4.98
CA ARG A 117 8.74 20.85 5.80
C ARG A 117 7.37 20.23 5.60
N TYR A 118 6.81 19.70 6.67
CA TYR A 118 5.49 19.10 6.66
C TYR A 118 4.39 20.15 6.85
N SER A 119 3.45 20.15 5.92
CA SER A 119 2.15 20.81 5.99
C SER A 119 1.12 19.78 6.43
N ILE A 120 0.32 20.08 7.44
CA ILE A 120 -0.67 19.14 7.99
C ILE A 120 -2.05 19.52 7.48
N VAL A 121 -2.75 18.57 6.87
CA VAL A 121 -4.11 18.75 6.35
C VAL A 121 -5.04 17.65 6.89
N PRO A 122 -6.34 17.95 7.07
CA PRO A 122 -7.27 16.99 7.66
C PRO A 122 -7.79 15.94 6.66
N SER A 123 -7.55 16.13 5.36
CA SER A 123 -8.05 15.23 4.32
C SER A 123 -7.11 15.11 3.12
N TRP A 124 -7.24 14.00 2.39
CA TRP A 124 -6.55 13.78 1.12
C TRP A 124 -6.93 14.78 0.03
N GLY A 125 -8.16 15.29 0.09
CA GLY A 125 -8.69 16.23 -0.87
C GLY A 125 -9.88 15.70 -1.65
N TYR A 126 -10.89 16.55 -1.71
CA TYR A 126 -12.13 16.35 -2.43
C TYR A 126 -12.37 17.57 -3.32
N MET A 127 -12.86 17.32 -4.52
CA MET A 127 -13.29 18.37 -5.44
C MET A 127 -14.62 18.92 -4.96
N ASP A 128 -14.73 20.23 -4.83
CA ASP A 128 -15.98 20.91 -4.51
C ASP A 128 -16.85 21.13 -5.77
N ALA A 129 -18.01 21.77 -5.58
CA ALA A 129 -18.94 22.07 -6.67
C ALA A 129 -18.37 23.10 -7.67
N ASP A 130 -17.41 23.91 -7.24
CA ASP A 130 -16.76 24.95 -8.05
C ASP A 130 -15.56 24.40 -8.84
N GLY A 131 -15.22 23.11 -8.65
CA GLY A 131 -14.12 22.42 -9.33
C GLY A 131 -12.77 22.56 -8.63
N GLU A 132 -12.74 23.13 -7.43
CA GLU A 132 -11.53 23.34 -6.64
C GLU A 132 -11.24 22.13 -5.75
N TRP A 133 -9.96 21.76 -5.65
CA TRP A 133 -9.53 20.67 -4.78
C TRP A 133 -9.18 21.20 -3.39
N SER A 134 -9.67 20.48 -2.37
CA SER A 134 -9.34 20.69 -0.96
C SER A 134 -8.19 19.79 -0.50
N GLY A 135 -7.76 19.94 0.76
CA GLY A 135 -6.84 19.01 1.42
C GLY A 135 -5.46 18.90 0.74
N MET A 136 -4.85 17.72 0.83
CA MET A 136 -3.51 17.47 0.27
C MET A 136 -3.46 17.70 -1.25
N ILE A 137 -4.45 17.22 -2.00
CA ILE A 137 -4.53 17.43 -3.45
C ILE A 137 -4.66 18.92 -3.78
N GLY A 138 -5.47 19.67 -3.02
CA GLY A 138 -5.58 21.12 -3.17
C GLY A 138 -4.23 21.82 -3.05
N GLN A 139 -3.43 21.45 -2.04
CA GLN A 139 -2.09 22.02 -1.87
C GLN A 139 -1.14 21.66 -3.01
N LEU A 140 -1.23 20.44 -3.56
CA LEU A 140 -0.42 20.03 -4.72
C LEU A 140 -0.82 20.81 -5.99
N VAL A 141 -2.12 20.91 -6.27
CA VAL A 141 -2.64 21.64 -7.44
C VAL A 141 -2.31 23.13 -7.37
N LYS A 142 -2.37 23.73 -6.18
CA LYS A 142 -2.04 25.15 -5.94
C LYS A 142 -0.54 25.41 -5.82
N ASN A 143 0.30 24.39 -6.00
CA ASN A 143 1.75 24.47 -5.86
C ASN A 143 2.19 25.00 -4.47
N GLU A 144 1.39 24.73 -3.44
CA GLU A 144 1.68 25.02 -2.03
C GLU A 144 2.53 23.91 -1.40
N ALA A 145 2.42 22.68 -1.92
CA ALA A 145 3.25 21.53 -1.58
C ALA A 145 3.91 20.96 -2.84
N ASP A 146 5.14 20.46 -2.69
CA ASP A 146 5.93 19.82 -3.74
C ASP A 146 5.70 18.30 -3.77
N LEU A 147 5.34 17.71 -2.63
CA LEU A 147 5.16 16.26 -2.45
C LEU A 147 3.96 15.94 -1.55
N GLY A 148 3.18 14.91 -1.90
CA GLY A 148 2.23 14.29 -0.98
C GLY A 148 2.93 13.26 -0.09
N ALA A 149 3.04 13.54 1.21
CA ALA A 149 3.64 12.66 2.21
C ALA A 149 2.67 11.63 2.80
N THR A 150 1.47 11.51 2.23
CA THR A 150 0.53 10.44 2.59
C THR A 150 0.06 9.73 1.33
N SER A 151 0.21 8.41 1.29
CA SER A 151 -0.25 7.60 0.16
C SER A 151 -1.76 7.72 -0.03
N LEU A 152 -2.20 7.67 -1.28
CA LEU A 152 -3.59 7.87 -1.67
C LEU A 152 -3.95 6.96 -2.84
N PHE A 153 -5.24 6.62 -2.96
CA PHE A 153 -5.69 5.74 -4.04
C PHE A 153 -5.53 6.40 -5.42
N PHE A 154 -5.15 5.57 -6.39
CA PHE A 154 -5.11 5.94 -7.80
C PHE A 154 -6.54 5.96 -8.35
N THR A 155 -7.02 7.14 -8.75
CA THR A 155 -8.39 7.33 -9.25
C THR A 155 -8.36 8.24 -10.47
N ALA A 156 -9.27 8.04 -11.43
CA ALA A 156 -9.28 8.77 -12.70
C ALA A 156 -9.28 10.30 -12.50
N ASP A 157 -10.11 10.80 -11.58
CA ASP A 157 -10.27 12.22 -11.29
C ASP A 157 -8.99 12.87 -10.73
N ARG A 158 -8.16 12.09 -10.01
CA ARG A 158 -6.92 12.59 -9.41
C ARG A 158 -5.74 12.54 -10.37
N VAL A 159 -5.72 11.53 -11.24
CA VAL A 159 -4.64 11.34 -12.23
C VAL A 159 -4.58 12.47 -13.25
N SER A 160 -5.70 13.15 -13.52
CA SER A 160 -5.72 14.33 -14.39
C SER A 160 -5.11 15.58 -13.75
N VAL A 161 -4.93 15.63 -12.43
CA VAL A 161 -4.50 16.85 -11.71
C VAL A 161 -3.18 16.69 -10.95
N ILE A 162 -2.78 15.47 -10.59
CA ILE A 162 -1.53 15.19 -9.89
C ILE A 162 -0.76 14.04 -10.54
N GLN A 163 0.55 14.05 -10.36
CA GLN A 163 1.42 12.97 -10.79
C GLN A 163 1.72 12.02 -9.62
N TYR A 164 1.63 10.73 -9.87
CA TYR A 164 1.94 9.69 -8.88
C TYR A 164 3.38 9.20 -9.04
N ILE A 165 4.02 8.89 -7.90
CA ILE A 165 5.27 8.15 -7.85
C ILE A 165 5.00 6.64 -7.76
N ALA A 166 6.03 5.84 -8.01
CA ALA A 166 5.95 4.39 -7.85
C ALA A 166 5.46 4.02 -6.44
N MET A 167 4.46 3.13 -6.36
CA MET A 167 3.88 2.72 -5.09
C MET A 167 4.92 1.97 -4.24
N PRO A 168 5.19 2.41 -3.00
CA PRO A 168 6.16 1.74 -2.13
C PRO A 168 5.64 0.39 -1.59
N SER A 169 4.33 0.16 -1.63
CA SER A 169 3.69 -1.06 -1.15
C SER A 169 2.53 -1.47 -2.07
N SER A 170 2.34 -2.79 -2.21
CA SER A 170 1.17 -3.35 -2.90
C SER A 170 -0.08 -3.08 -2.07
N THR A 171 -1.13 -2.56 -2.71
CA THR A 171 -2.41 -2.25 -2.07
C THR A 171 -3.52 -3.00 -2.80
N GLY A 172 -4.47 -3.58 -2.05
CA GLY A 172 -5.64 -4.27 -2.60
C GLY A 172 -6.87 -4.05 -1.73
N SER A 173 -8.06 -4.20 -2.33
CA SER A 173 -9.33 -4.17 -1.60
C SER A 173 -9.71 -5.59 -1.19
N ALA A 174 -10.16 -5.77 0.04
CA ALA A 174 -10.64 -7.04 0.57
C ALA A 174 -11.96 -6.84 1.30
N PHE A 175 -12.89 -7.78 1.12
CA PHE A 175 -14.12 -7.81 1.89
C PHE A 175 -13.91 -8.61 3.16
N ILE A 176 -14.05 -7.95 4.31
CA ILE A 176 -13.95 -8.61 5.62
C ILE A 176 -15.37 -8.91 6.09
N PHE A 177 -15.71 -10.19 6.14
CA PHE A 177 -16.97 -10.66 6.73
C PHE A 177 -16.74 -11.11 8.16
N ARG A 178 -17.72 -10.88 9.02
CA ARG A 178 -17.74 -11.53 10.33
C ARG A 178 -17.89 -13.03 10.13
N ALA A 179 -17.15 -13.83 10.89
CA ALA A 179 -17.34 -15.27 10.91
C ALA A 179 -18.84 -15.59 11.15
N PRO A 180 -19.45 -16.49 10.35
CA PRO A 180 -20.81 -16.91 10.60
C PRO A 180 -20.88 -17.46 12.04
N LYS A 181 -21.96 -17.15 12.75
CA LYS A 181 -22.20 -17.79 14.05
C LYS A 181 -22.20 -19.30 13.79
N LEU A 182 -21.41 -20.06 14.57
CA LEU A 182 -21.50 -21.51 14.54
C LEU A 182 -22.97 -21.88 14.69
N SER A 183 -23.50 -22.70 13.77
CA SER A 183 -24.84 -23.23 13.90
C SER A 183 -24.92 -23.92 15.25
N TYR A 184 -25.73 -23.36 16.15
CA TYR A 184 -26.02 -23.91 17.47
C TYR A 184 -26.94 -25.12 17.28
N THR A 185 -26.45 -26.14 16.56
CA THR A 185 -27.14 -27.42 16.42
C THR A 185 -26.68 -28.28 17.58
N ASP A 186 -27.53 -28.38 18.60
CA ASP A 186 -27.23 -29.07 19.87
C ASP A 186 -26.83 -30.54 19.69
N ASN A 187 -27.11 -31.16 18.53
CA ASN A 187 -26.71 -32.54 18.25
C ASN A 187 -26.27 -32.76 16.80
N VAL A 188 -25.00 -32.48 16.52
CA VAL A 188 -24.34 -32.80 15.24
C VAL A 188 -24.48 -34.30 14.88
N PHE A 189 -24.58 -35.18 15.88
CA PHE A 189 -24.75 -36.63 15.70
C PHE A 189 -26.18 -37.05 15.31
N LEU A 190 -27.20 -36.25 15.62
CA LEU A 190 -28.59 -36.54 15.25
C LEU A 190 -28.99 -35.90 13.92
N LEU A 191 -28.28 -34.85 13.50
CA LEU A 191 -28.48 -34.14 12.24
C LEU A 191 -28.56 -35.03 10.97
N PRO A 192 -27.78 -36.12 10.82
CA PRO A 192 -27.86 -36.94 9.61
C PRO A 192 -29.06 -37.91 9.58
N PHE A 193 -29.84 -38.05 10.65
CA PHE A 193 -30.96 -38.99 10.73
C PHE A 193 -32.30 -38.24 10.75
N ASP A 194 -33.15 -38.54 9.77
CA ASP A 194 -34.54 -38.03 9.71
C ASP A 194 -35.39 -38.62 10.84
N ASP A 195 -36.44 -37.90 11.27
CA ASP A 195 -37.40 -38.35 12.28
C ASP A 195 -38.05 -39.69 11.89
N PHE A 196 -38.22 -39.92 10.59
CA PHE A 196 -38.71 -41.20 10.06
C PHE A 196 -37.77 -42.37 10.36
N VAL A 197 -36.45 -42.15 10.38
CA VAL A 197 -35.48 -43.20 10.71
C VAL A 197 -35.63 -43.62 12.17
N TRP A 198 -35.83 -42.66 13.07
CA TRP A 198 -36.05 -42.93 14.49
C TRP A 198 -37.38 -43.67 14.73
N LEU A 199 -38.43 -43.29 14.01
CA LEU A 199 -39.71 -44.00 14.07
C LEU A 199 -39.58 -45.43 13.55
N CYS A 200 -38.91 -45.63 12.41
CA CYS A 200 -38.66 -46.96 11.85
C CYS A 200 -37.82 -47.83 12.80
N LEU A 201 -36.78 -47.26 13.43
CA LEU A 201 -35.97 -47.94 14.44
C LEU A 201 -36.82 -48.35 15.65
N GLY A 202 -37.66 -47.46 16.15
CA GLY A 202 -38.59 -47.75 17.25
C GLY A 202 -39.57 -48.87 16.90
N CYS A 203 -40.19 -48.83 15.73
CA CYS A 203 -41.06 -49.89 15.24
C CYS A 203 -40.33 -51.23 15.11
N LEU A 204 -39.11 -51.24 14.58
CA LEU A 204 -38.29 -52.44 14.45
C LEU A 204 -37.99 -53.07 15.81
N VAL A 205 -37.64 -52.26 16.81
CA VAL A 205 -37.38 -52.72 18.18
C VAL A 205 -38.64 -53.33 18.80
N LEU A 206 -39.81 -52.70 18.63
CA LEU A 206 -41.07 -53.22 19.17
C LEU A 206 -41.49 -54.53 18.52
N VAL A 207 -41.35 -54.64 17.19
CA VAL A 207 -41.68 -55.86 16.44
C VAL A 207 -40.75 -57.01 16.84
N THR A 208 -39.44 -56.76 16.92
CA THR A 208 -38.48 -57.79 17.33
C THR A 208 -38.70 -58.25 18.77
N ALA A 209 -38.95 -57.33 19.71
CA ALA A 209 -39.32 -57.67 21.08
C ALA A 209 -40.63 -58.48 21.16
N GLY A 210 -41.65 -58.10 20.39
CA GLY A 210 -42.90 -58.83 20.29
C GLY A 210 -42.70 -60.26 19.77
N CYS A 211 -41.93 -60.42 18.70
CA CYS A 211 -41.58 -61.74 18.16
C CYS A 211 -40.85 -62.59 19.21
N LEU A 212 -39.86 -62.03 19.91
CA LEU A 212 -39.11 -62.74 20.97
C LEU A 212 -40.03 -63.18 22.12
N LEU A 213 -40.97 -62.34 22.55
CA LEU A 213 -41.93 -62.69 23.59
C LEU A 213 -42.87 -63.82 23.14
N ILE A 214 -43.32 -63.79 21.89
CA ILE A 214 -44.13 -64.85 21.31
C ILE A 214 -43.34 -66.16 21.26
N THR A 215 -42.09 -66.14 20.80
CA THR A 215 -41.26 -67.36 20.75
C THR A 215 -41.04 -67.95 22.15
N VAL A 216 -40.73 -67.11 23.15
CA VAL A 216 -40.60 -67.56 24.54
C VAL A 216 -41.90 -68.13 25.07
N PHE A 217 -43.04 -67.48 24.80
CA PHE A 217 -44.34 -67.96 25.26
C PHE A 217 -44.77 -69.27 24.60
N VAL A 218 -44.43 -69.47 23.32
CA VAL A 218 -44.66 -70.72 22.60
C VAL A 218 -43.76 -71.82 23.16
N GLU A 219 -42.47 -71.56 23.36
CA GLU A 219 -41.52 -72.51 23.94
C GLU A 219 -41.94 -72.95 25.35
N TRP A 220 -42.45 -72.02 26.17
CA TRP A 220 -42.97 -72.33 27.50
C TRP A 220 -44.24 -73.19 27.47
N LYS A 221 -45.02 -73.12 26.40
CA LYS A 221 -46.24 -73.91 26.20
C LYS A 221 -46.00 -75.25 25.53
N THR A 222 -44.87 -75.44 24.84
CA THR A 222 -44.45 -76.74 24.32
C THR A 222 -43.59 -77.45 25.37
N PRO A 223 -44.13 -78.36 26.20
CA PRO A 223 -43.27 -79.23 27.00
C PRO A 223 -42.35 -80.02 26.07
N LEU A 224 -41.08 -80.16 26.47
CA LEU A 224 -40.06 -80.93 25.75
C LEU A 224 -40.40 -82.42 25.78
N ASP A 225 -41.36 -82.85 24.97
CA ASP A 225 -41.58 -84.27 24.67
C ASP A 225 -40.70 -84.67 23.48
N GLY A 226 -39.38 -84.65 23.70
CA GLY A 226 -38.42 -85.31 22.83
C GLY A 226 -38.28 -86.78 23.23
N PRO A 227 -38.37 -87.76 22.31
CA PRO A 227 -38.11 -89.15 22.64
C PRO A 227 -36.65 -89.32 23.07
N CYS A 228 -36.46 -90.00 24.21
CA CYS A 228 -35.16 -90.46 24.71
C CYS A 228 -34.49 -91.43 23.73
#